data_AF-A0A1Q6LGD6-F1
#
_entry.id   AF-A0A1Q6LGD6-F1
#
_cell.length_a   1.000
_cell.length_b   1.000
_cell.length_c   1.000
_cell.angle_alpha   90.00
_cell.angle_beta   90.00
_cell.angle_gamma   90.00
#
_symmetry.space_group_name_H-M   'P 1'
#
loop_
_entity.id
_entity.type
_entity.pdbx_description
1 polymer ?
#
loop_
_entity_poly.entity_id
_entity_poly.type
_entity_poly.pdbx_seq_one_letter_code
_entity_poly.pdbx_strand_id
1 'polypeptide(L)'
;MVTELPYQVRKAALIASIAELAREKKIEGVADIKDFSSRKGMHIEITVKRDANAQVVLNNLYKMTQMQVTFGVIMLALVDGVPRILSLKEMLQNYITFQEEIITRRTRYDLKKAQDRAHILEGLAGAIDIVDEIIATIRGCKGGQAEAKQELMAKYDFDEPQAAAIVAFRLGQLAGLEIEKIRNELGELHIKIADYQDILSSETRVLEIVKEEARAIGDKFGDERRTEITAASGDVDDEDLIPVEDCMLTLTTMGYMKRQTVDTYKAQNRGGKGIMGMSRREEDVAKTMFTCSTHDYIMLFTNKGKVFKMKGYEIPAASRTSKGMNVVNLLPLENEEQISAMVRVPDSEERQYLCMVTKNGVIKRTEISQYDHIRKTGIIAINLDEGDELSWVEITDGNRNLIVATHDGMSICFKESDARLIGRTARGVRAIQLAEGDYVVGFAVALEDTRLLTVSETGYGRKSNFDDYRVQSRAGKGLINYHTETYGKVAMIAPVREDQDIIMISQEGIVIRTPVDQISAFKRPAKGVRVMRTTDEDKVITLSVVEHMEPEKTDDTPEGDGTETPASAPETAE
;
A
#
# COMPACT_ATOMS: atom_id res chain seq x y z
N MET A 1 23.41 12.35 7.94
CA MET A 1 24.60 11.76 8.59
C MET A 1 24.51 10.25 8.45
N VAL A 2 25.61 9.56 8.13
CA VAL A 2 25.67 8.10 7.99
C VAL A 2 26.62 7.53 9.05
N THR A 3 26.11 6.63 9.89
CA THR A 3 26.83 6.05 11.05
C THR A 3 27.19 4.58 10.87
N GLU A 4 26.55 3.88 9.93
CA GLU A 4 26.79 2.46 9.61
C GLU A 4 26.62 2.19 8.10
N LEU A 5 27.15 1.05 7.62
CA LEU A 5 27.05 0.62 6.23
C LEU A 5 26.48 -0.79 6.17
N PRO A 6 25.84 -1.16 5.04
CA PRO A 6 25.44 -2.53 4.81
C PRO A 6 26.63 -3.50 4.84
N TYR A 7 26.33 -4.76 5.13
CA TYR A 7 27.33 -5.84 5.19
C TYR A 7 28.14 -5.91 3.88
N GLN A 8 29.46 -6.05 4.01
CA GLN A 8 30.44 -6.12 2.90
C GLN A 8 30.54 -4.88 1.99
N VAL A 9 29.95 -3.73 2.37
CA VAL A 9 30.09 -2.48 1.60
C VAL A 9 31.36 -1.73 2.00
N ARG A 10 32.18 -1.36 1.00
CA ARG A 10 33.40 -0.58 1.22
C ARG A 10 33.09 0.91 1.25
N LYS A 11 33.36 1.55 2.39
CA LYS A 11 33.15 3.01 2.58
C LYS A 11 33.71 3.88 1.46
N ALA A 12 34.98 3.68 1.09
CA ALA A 12 35.63 4.48 0.05
C ALA A 12 34.95 4.35 -1.32
N ALA A 13 34.46 3.14 -1.65
CA ALA A 13 33.74 2.90 -2.91
C ALA A 13 32.37 3.57 -2.90
N LEU A 14 31.66 3.55 -1.77
CA LEU A 14 30.37 4.21 -1.63
C LEU A 14 30.51 5.74 -1.81
N ILE A 15 31.46 6.36 -1.12
CA ILE A 15 31.70 7.81 -1.24
C ILE A 15 32.05 8.21 -2.68
N ALA A 16 32.91 7.44 -3.33
CA ALA A 16 33.28 7.68 -4.73
C ALA A 16 32.07 7.59 -5.67
N SER A 17 31.22 6.57 -5.48
CA SER A 17 30.00 6.37 -6.28
C SER A 17 28.99 7.51 -6.10
N ILE A 18 28.76 7.96 -4.86
CA ILE A 18 27.84 9.10 -4.62
C ILE A 18 28.39 10.37 -5.26
N ALA A 19 29.70 10.64 -5.13
CA ALA A 19 30.32 11.81 -5.73
C ALA A 19 30.24 11.80 -7.27
N GLU A 20 30.35 10.62 -7.89
CA GLU A 20 30.17 10.44 -9.34
C GLU A 20 28.72 10.69 -9.76
N LEU A 21 27.75 10.08 -9.07
CA LEU A 21 26.31 10.26 -9.35
C LEU A 21 25.84 11.70 -9.19
N ALA A 22 26.37 12.42 -8.20
CA ALA A 22 26.11 13.85 -8.01
C ALA A 22 26.73 14.70 -9.14
N ARG A 23 27.94 14.36 -9.58
CA ARG A 23 28.64 15.05 -10.69
C ARG A 23 27.92 14.87 -12.02
N GLU A 24 27.42 13.67 -12.28
CA GLU A 24 26.64 13.33 -13.48
C GLU A 24 25.19 13.86 -13.44
N LYS A 25 24.79 14.56 -12.36
CA LYS A 25 23.41 15.01 -12.11
C LYS A 25 22.37 13.88 -12.13
N LYS A 26 22.78 12.65 -11.82
CA LYS A 26 21.86 11.53 -11.62
C LYS A 26 21.17 11.61 -10.25
N ILE A 27 21.90 12.11 -9.25
CA ILE A 27 21.35 12.47 -7.94
C ILE A 27 21.44 14.00 -7.80
N GLU A 28 20.29 14.66 -7.82
CA GLU A 28 20.19 16.10 -7.56
C GLU A 28 20.10 16.39 -6.06
N GLY A 29 20.43 17.62 -5.64
CA GLY A 29 20.31 18.05 -4.25
C GLY A 29 21.50 17.74 -3.33
N VAL A 30 22.49 16.96 -3.76
CA VAL A 30 23.75 16.79 -3.02
C VAL A 30 24.69 17.97 -3.30
N ALA A 31 25.17 18.63 -2.24
CA ALA A 31 26.11 19.76 -2.31
C ALA A 31 27.56 19.34 -2.08
N ASP A 32 27.81 18.50 -1.08
CA ASP A 32 29.15 18.05 -0.69
C ASP A 32 29.10 16.74 0.10
N ILE A 33 30.22 16.00 0.15
CA ILE A 33 30.35 14.75 0.90
C ILE A 33 31.69 14.72 1.62
N LYS A 34 31.69 14.51 2.94
CA LYS A 34 32.89 14.46 3.77
C LYS A 34 32.90 13.23 4.67
N ASP A 35 34.09 12.68 4.87
CA ASP A 35 34.32 11.55 5.78
C ASP A 35 35.04 12.04 7.03
N PHE A 36 34.36 11.96 8.17
CA PHE A 36 34.90 12.30 9.50
C PHE A 36 35.12 11.05 10.36
N SER A 37 35.16 9.86 9.75
CA SER A 37 35.36 8.60 10.48
C SER A 37 36.68 8.60 11.25
N SER A 38 36.64 8.07 12.48
CA SER A 38 37.81 7.95 13.35
C SER A 38 37.80 6.64 14.12
N ARG A 39 38.77 6.44 15.03
CA ARG A 39 38.76 5.30 15.96
C ARG A 39 37.53 5.26 16.87
N LYS A 40 36.80 6.38 17.03
CA LYS A 40 35.57 6.46 17.85
C LYS A 40 34.32 5.95 17.13
N GLY A 41 34.36 5.81 15.80
CA GLY A 41 33.20 5.39 15.01
C GLY A 41 33.25 5.91 13.58
N MET A 42 32.39 5.35 12.74
CA MET A 42 32.22 5.79 11.37
C MET A 42 31.28 7.01 11.33
N HIS A 43 31.65 7.99 10.52
CA HIS A 43 30.83 9.19 10.32
C HIS A 43 31.05 9.73 8.90
N ILE A 44 30.00 9.68 8.08
CA ILE A 44 29.98 10.30 6.75
C ILE A 44 28.91 11.38 6.75
N GLU A 45 29.32 12.58 6.35
CA GLU A 45 28.46 13.75 6.23
C GLU A 45 28.15 14.00 4.76
N ILE A 46 26.86 14.12 4.44
CA ILE A 46 26.37 14.48 3.10
C ILE A 46 25.63 15.80 3.27
N THR A 47 26.16 16.85 2.69
CA THR A 47 25.56 18.19 2.72
C THR A 47 24.52 18.29 1.61
N VAL A 48 23.30 18.67 1.96
CA VAL A 48 22.18 18.88 1.01
C VAL A 48 22.12 20.36 0.59
N LYS A 49 21.73 20.64 -0.65
CA LYS A 49 21.52 22.02 -1.15
C LYS A 49 20.33 22.68 -0.44
N ARG A 50 20.34 24.01 -0.33
CA ARG A 50 19.32 24.78 0.43
C ARG A 50 17.90 24.62 -0.12
N ASP A 51 17.77 24.39 -1.41
CA ASP A 51 16.52 24.25 -2.16
C ASP A 51 16.09 22.79 -2.35
N ALA A 52 16.90 21.83 -1.91
CA ALA A 52 16.63 20.41 -2.09
C ALA A 52 15.96 19.78 -0.86
N ASN A 53 14.98 18.93 -1.10
CA ASN A 53 14.35 18.13 -0.05
C ASN A 53 15.30 17.00 0.39
N ALA A 54 15.76 17.05 1.64
CA ALA A 54 16.74 16.11 2.19
C ALA A 54 16.28 14.64 2.13
N GLN A 55 14.97 14.41 2.24
CA GLN A 55 14.41 13.08 2.23
C GLN A 55 14.35 12.47 0.82
N VAL A 56 14.06 13.29 -0.20
CA VAL A 56 14.15 12.88 -1.61
C VAL A 56 15.59 12.53 -1.97
N VAL A 57 16.56 13.29 -1.49
CA VAL A 57 17.99 12.98 -1.66
C VAL A 57 18.34 11.65 -0.98
N LEU A 58 17.87 11.41 0.24
CA LEU A 58 18.09 10.16 0.97
C LEU A 58 17.52 8.95 0.22
N ASN A 59 16.29 9.05 -0.30
CA ASN A 59 15.66 7.98 -1.07
C ASN A 59 16.43 7.69 -2.37
N ASN A 60 16.88 8.73 -3.08
CA ASN A 60 17.73 8.56 -4.26
C ASN A 60 19.06 7.91 -3.94
N LEU A 61 19.66 8.25 -2.78
CA LEU A 61 20.87 7.58 -2.30
C LEU A 61 20.60 6.09 -2.05
N TYR A 62 19.50 5.71 -1.40
CA TYR A 62 19.15 4.29 -1.22
C TYR A 62 18.93 3.57 -2.56
N LYS A 63 18.19 4.17 -3.50
CA LYS A 63 17.86 3.55 -4.79
C LYS A 63 19.07 3.40 -5.73
N MET A 64 20.00 4.35 -5.71
CA MET A 64 21.07 4.43 -6.72
C MET A 64 22.46 4.05 -6.19
N THR A 65 22.61 3.76 -4.90
CA THR A 65 23.91 3.48 -4.27
C THR A 65 23.87 2.19 -3.46
N GLN A 66 25.05 1.73 -3.02
CA GLN A 66 25.18 0.55 -2.16
C GLN A 66 24.77 0.79 -0.70
N MET A 67 24.07 1.89 -0.39
CA MET A 67 23.43 2.07 0.93
C MET A 67 22.26 1.11 1.15
N GLN A 68 21.66 0.60 0.07
CA GLN A 68 20.69 -0.48 0.08
C GLN A 68 21.13 -1.56 -0.92
N VAL A 69 21.28 -2.79 -0.44
CA VAL A 69 21.72 -3.93 -1.27
C VAL A 69 20.84 -5.14 -1.00
N THR A 70 20.54 -5.90 -2.05
CA THR A 70 19.86 -7.19 -1.90
C THR A 70 20.89 -8.24 -1.48
N PHE A 71 20.55 -9.04 -0.47
CA PHE A 71 21.36 -10.18 -0.03
C PHE A 71 20.63 -11.48 -0.34
N GLY A 72 21.19 -12.28 -1.24
CA GLY A 72 20.63 -13.59 -1.59
C GLY A 72 20.92 -14.62 -0.50
N VAL A 73 19.87 -15.12 0.16
CA VAL A 73 19.99 -16.14 1.20
C VAL A 73 19.62 -17.51 0.65
N ILE A 74 20.53 -18.48 0.79
CA ILE A 74 20.26 -19.89 0.48
C ILE A 74 20.88 -20.78 1.56
N MET A 75 20.08 -21.66 2.15
CA MET A 75 20.52 -22.66 3.11
C MET A 75 20.86 -23.96 2.38
N LEU A 76 22.05 -24.00 1.75
CA LEU A 76 22.58 -25.18 1.04
C LEU A 76 23.63 -25.87 1.92
N ALA A 77 23.43 -27.16 2.22
CA ALA A 77 24.36 -27.95 3.04
C ALA A 77 24.47 -29.39 2.54
N LEU A 78 25.46 -30.14 3.03
CA LEU A 78 25.59 -31.57 2.78
C LEU A 78 24.79 -32.35 3.83
N VAL A 79 23.85 -33.18 3.38
CA VAL A 79 23.15 -34.17 4.20
C VAL A 79 23.55 -35.53 3.68
N ASP A 80 24.21 -36.34 4.53
CA ASP A 80 24.78 -37.64 4.17
C ASP A 80 25.70 -37.59 2.94
N GLY A 81 26.51 -36.52 2.84
CA GLY A 81 27.44 -36.29 1.73
C GLY A 81 26.80 -35.77 0.44
N VAL A 82 25.49 -35.51 0.43
CA VAL A 82 24.75 -35.00 -0.74
C VAL A 82 24.32 -33.55 -0.53
N PRO A 83 24.58 -32.63 -1.48
CA PRO A 83 24.13 -31.24 -1.36
C PRO A 83 22.61 -31.13 -1.46
N ARG A 84 22.00 -30.49 -0.46
CA ARG A 84 20.56 -30.25 -0.37
C ARG A 84 20.27 -28.83 0.10
N ILE A 85 19.23 -28.24 -0.48
CA ILE A 85 18.65 -26.98 0.02
C ILE A 85 17.70 -27.35 1.16
N LEU A 86 17.88 -26.69 2.30
CA LEU A 86 17.16 -26.98 3.54
C LEU A 86 16.38 -25.75 3.99
N SER A 87 15.27 -25.97 4.67
CA SER A 87 14.60 -24.98 5.50
C SER A 87 15.29 -24.83 6.86
N LEU A 88 14.97 -23.76 7.60
CA LEU A 88 15.50 -23.56 8.95
C LEU A 88 15.11 -24.72 9.88
N LYS A 89 13.89 -25.23 9.73
CA LYS A 89 13.41 -26.40 10.48
C LYS A 89 14.29 -27.61 10.22
N GLU A 90 14.54 -27.94 8.94
CA GLU A 90 15.37 -29.08 8.57
C GLU A 90 16.81 -28.92 9.05
N MET A 91 17.39 -27.72 8.97
CA MET A 91 18.72 -27.47 9.53
C MET A 91 18.79 -27.74 11.03
N LEU A 92 17.84 -27.20 11.80
CA LEU A 92 17.78 -27.41 13.25
C LEU A 92 17.55 -28.89 13.59
N GLN A 93 16.72 -29.57 12.82
CA GLN A 93 16.39 -30.98 13.05
C GLN A 93 17.60 -31.89 12.79
N ASN A 94 18.33 -31.66 11.70
CA ASN A 94 19.60 -32.37 11.44
C ASN A 94 20.64 -32.11 12.54
N TYR A 95 20.72 -30.88 13.05
CA TYR A 95 21.62 -30.56 14.17
C TYR A 95 21.22 -31.32 15.45
N ILE A 96 19.93 -31.37 15.79
CA ILE A 96 19.44 -32.09 16.97
C ILE A 96 19.71 -33.60 16.84
N THR A 97 19.41 -34.20 15.69
CA THR A 97 19.70 -35.63 15.44
C THR A 97 21.20 -35.93 15.57
N PHE A 98 22.06 -35.03 15.10
CA PHE A 98 23.50 -35.16 15.31
C PHE A 98 23.89 -35.09 16.80
N GLN A 99 23.29 -34.19 17.58
CA GLN A 99 23.53 -34.11 19.02
C GLN A 99 23.07 -35.36 19.77
N GLU A 100 21.91 -35.92 19.42
CA GLU A 100 21.41 -37.18 19.99
C GLU A 100 22.39 -38.33 19.74
N GLU A 101 22.96 -38.43 18.54
CA GLU A 101 23.97 -39.43 18.21
C GLU A 101 25.22 -39.27 19.09
N ILE A 102 25.71 -38.03 19.23
CA ILE A 102 26.90 -37.72 20.03
C ILE A 102 26.68 -38.06 21.51
N ILE A 103 25.54 -37.65 22.09
CA ILE A 103 25.20 -37.97 23.49
C ILE A 103 25.08 -39.47 23.68
N THR A 104 24.36 -40.16 22.79
CA THR A 104 24.20 -41.62 22.86
C THR A 104 25.57 -42.32 22.82
N ARG A 105 26.47 -41.90 21.94
CA ARG A 105 27.82 -42.46 21.83
C ARG A 105 28.66 -42.20 23.07
N ARG A 106 28.61 -40.98 23.61
CA ARG A 106 29.30 -40.59 24.85
C ARG A 106 28.78 -41.40 26.04
N THR A 107 27.47 -41.46 26.24
CA THR A 107 26.84 -42.20 27.35
C THR A 107 27.11 -43.70 27.25
N ARG A 108 27.11 -44.31 26.05
CA ARG A 108 27.52 -45.72 25.89
C ARG A 108 28.97 -45.97 26.29
N TYR A 109 29.86 -45.04 25.95
CA TYR A 109 31.27 -45.14 26.34
C TYR A 109 31.43 -45.05 27.87
N ASP A 110 30.76 -44.09 28.50
CA ASP A 110 30.82 -43.89 29.95
C ASP A 110 30.14 -45.04 30.72
N LEU A 111 29.01 -45.56 30.21
CA LEU A 111 28.34 -46.74 30.75
C LEU A 111 29.26 -47.95 30.75
N LYS A 112 29.89 -48.26 29.61
CA LYS A 112 30.81 -49.40 29.51
C LYS A 112 31.96 -49.26 30.50
N LYS A 113 32.57 -48.08 30.58
CA LYS A 113 33.67 -47.81 31.52
C LYS A 113 33.23 -47.96 32.99
N ALA A 114 32.01 -47.51 33.32
CA ALA A 114 31.46 -47.64 34.66
C ALA A 114 31.14 -49.10 35.01
N GLN A 115 30.55 -49.86 34.07
CA GLN A 115 30.27 -51.29 34.23
C GLN A 115 31.54 -52.11 34.42
N ASP A 116 32.56 -51.91 33.58
CA ASP A 116 33.85 -52.59 33.70
C ASP A 116 34.50 -52.34 35.08
N ARG A 117 34.36 -51.11 35.61
CA ARG A 117 34.88 -50.73 36.93
C ARG A 117 34.04 -51.32 38.07
N ALA A 118 32.72 -51.24 38.00
CA ALA A 118 31.81 -51.78 39.00
C ALA A 118 31.98 -53.30 39.13
N HIS A 119 32.08 -54.00 38.01
CA HIS A 119 32.32 -55.44 37.96
C HIS A 119 33.57 -55.87 38.72
N ILE A 120 34.67 -55.12 38.58
CA ILE A 120 35.90 -55.38 39.35
C ILE A 120 35.68 -55.13 40.85
N LEU A 121 34.99 -54.04 41.22
CA LEU A 121 34.74 -53.70 42.63
C LEU A 121 33.75 -54.65 43.30
N GLU A 122 32.79 -55.22 42.56
CA GLU A 122 31.88 -56.28 43.03
C GLU A 122 32.66 -57.54 43.41
N GLY A 123 33.59 -57.96 42.54
CA GLY A 123 34.48 -59.09 42.84
C GLY A 123 35.35 -58.82 44.08
N LEU A 124 35.89 -57.61 44.21
CA LEU A 124 36.67 -57.21 45.39
C LEU A 124 35.82 -57.14 46.67
N ALA A 125 34.63 -56.56 46.61
CA ALA A 125 33.72 -56.46 47.75
C ALA A 125 33.27 -57.85 48.23
N GLY A 126 32.90 -58.74 47.30
CA GLY A 126 32.57 -60.12 47.59
C GLY A 126 33.77 -60.87 48.21
N ALA A 127 34.98 -60.67 47.67
CA ALA A 127 36.19 -61.29 48.21
C ALA A 127 36.54 -60.78 49.63
N ILE A 128 36.24 -59.53 49.96
CA ILE A 128 36.45 -58.96 51.30
C ILE A 128 35.56 -59.65 52.34
N ASP A 129 34.31 -59.96 51.99
CA ASP A 129 33.37 -60.61 52.92
C ASP A 129 33.77 -62.05 53.29
N ILE A 130 34.59 -62.70 52.45
CA ILE A 130 35.14 -64.05 52.66
C ILE A 130 36.68 -64.08 52.65
N VAL A 131 37.31 -63.00 53.12
CA VAL A 131 38.76 -62.76 52.96
C VAL A 131 39.65 -63.89 53.49
N ASP A 132 39.29 -64.52 54.61
CA ASP A 132 40.08 -65.60 55.21
C ASP A 132 40.15 -66.85 54.30
N GLU A 133 39.03 -67.19 53.64
CA GLU A 133 38.96 -68.31 52.71
C GLU A 133 39.73 -68.03 51.40
N ILE A 134 39.66 -66.78 50.93
CA ILE A 134 40.41 -66.30 49.77
C ILE A 134 41.92 -66.39 50.05
N ILE A 135 42.37 -65.92 51.21
CA ILE A 135 43.79 -66.01 51.63
C ILE A 135 44.22 -67.47 51.76
N ALA A 136 43.40 -68.34 52.34
CA ALA A 136 43.71 -69.76 52.47
C ALA A 136 43.87 -70.43 51.10
N THR A 137 42.99 -70.13 50.15
CA THR A 137 43.04 -70.64 48.78
C THR A 137 44.31 -70.15 48.06
N ILE A 138 44.62 -68.85 48.14
CA ILE A 138 45.84 -68.28 47.53
C ILE A 138 47.12 -68.87 48.15
N ARG A 139 47.18 -69.05 49.47
CA ARG A 139 48.34 -69.64 50.17
C ARG A 139 48.56 -71.13 49.85
N GLY A 140 47.50 -71.84 49.43
CA GLY A 140 47.58 -73.25 49.03
C GLY A 140 48.22 -73.45 47.65
N CYS A 141 48.23 -72.42 46.80
CA CYS A 141 48.78 -72.46 45.45
C CYS A 141 50.33 -72.36 45.48
N LYS A 142 51.01 -73.16 44.65
CA LYS A 142 52.50 -73.22 44.56
C LYS A 142 53.05 -72.66 43.25
N GLY A 143 52.20 -72.55 42.22
CA GLY A 143 52.47 -72.08 40.86
C GLY A 143 52.35 -70.57 40.66
N GLY A 144 52.35 -69.78 41.74
CA GLY A 144 52.34 -68.32 41.69
C GLY A 144 50.98 -67.70 41.34
N GLN A 145 50.98 -66.44 40.91
CA GLN A 145 49.75 -65.66 40.70
C GLN A 145 48.83 -66.24 39.61
N ALA A 146 49.36 -66.94 38.61
CA ALA A 146 48.56 -67.54 37.54
C ALA A 146 47.70 -68.71 38.05
N GLU A 147 48.27 -69.59 38.87
CA GLU A 147 47.53 -70.70 39.50
C GLU A 147 46.49 -70.16 40.49
N ALA A 148 46.84 -69.15 41.29
CA ALA A 148 45.91 -68.53 42.23
C ALA A 148 44.67 -67.92 41.54
N LYS A 149 44.82 -67.29 40.37
CA LYS A 149 43.68 -66.78 39.60
C LYS A 149 42.76 -67.91 39.13
N GLN A 150 43.33 -68.98 38.57
CA GLN A 150 42.55 -70.12 38.07
C GLN A 150 41.78 -70.82 39.19
N GLU A 151 42.42 -71.02 40.35
CA GLU A 151 41.75 -71.59 41.53
C GLU A 151 40.63 -70.70 42.06
N LEU A 152 40.84 -69.37 42.10
CA LEU A 152 39.79 -68.45 42.51
C LEU A 152 38.59 -68.48 41.57
N MET A 153 38.80 -68.57 40.25
CA MET A 153 37.72 -68.71 39.26
C MET A 153 37.03 -70.08 39.30
N ALA A 154 37.74 -71.15 39.68
CA ALA A 154 37.19 -72.49 39.74
C ALA A 154 36.35 -72.74 40.99
N LYS A 155 36.78 -72.16 42.12
CA LYS A 155 36.20 -72.38 43.44
C LYS A 155 35.17 -71.33 43.83
N TYR A 156 35.30 -70.12 43.30
CA TYR A 156 34.39 -69.01 43.49
C TYR A 156 33.89 -68.52 42.13
N ASP A 157 32.71 -67.89 42.10
CA ASP A 157 32.08 -67.39 40.87
C ASP A 157 32.70 -66.04 40.43
N PHE A 158 34.03 -65.98 40.34
CA PHE A 158 34.77 -64.82 39.86
C PHE A 158 35.24 -65.05 38.44
N ASP A 159 35.20 -64.01 37.62
CA ASP A 159 35.79 -64.05 36.28
C ASP A 159 37.27 -63.64 36.27
N GLU A 160 37.91 -63.70 35.10
CA GLU A 160 39.34 -63.43 34.97
C GLU A 160 39.75 -62.00 35.41
N PRO A 161 39.04 -60.92 35.00
CA PRO A 161 39.26 -59.57 35.53
C PRO A 161 39.14 -59.46 37.05
N GLN A 162 38.10 -60.04 37.66
CA GLN A 162 37.88 -60.00 39.10
C GLN A 162 38.97 -60.78 39.85
N ALA A 163 39.25 -62.02 39.44
CA ALA A 163 40.30 -62.84 40.03
C ALA A 163 41.68 -62.16 39.92
N ALA A 164 41.97 -61.51 38.79
CA ALA A 164 43.19 -60.74 38.62
C ALA A 164 43.29 -59.56 39.59
N ALA A 165 42.18 -58.84 39.83
CA ALA A 165 42.12 -57.74 40.78
C ALA A 165 42.27 -58.22 42.24
N ILE A 166 41.63 -59.33 42.60
CA ILE A 166 41.72 -59.94 43.94
C ILE A 166 43.16 -60.36 44.25
N VAL A 167 43.84 -61.04 43.32
CA VAL A 167 45.24 -61.47 43.52
C VAL A 167 46.21 -60.28 43.61
N ALA A 168 45.89 -59.16 42.93
CA ALA A 168 46.69 -57.94 42.97
C ALA A 168 46.39 -57.06 44.21
N PHE A 169 45.41 -57.42 45.02
CA PHE A 169 44.96 -56.64 46.16
C PHE A 169 46.01 -56.58 47.26
N ARG A 170 46.29 -55.39 47.81
CA ARG A 170 47.34 -55.19 48.81
C ARG A 170 46.76 -55.32 50.21
N LEU A 171 47.50 -55.95 51.13
CA LEU A 171 47.06 -56.16 52.53
C LEU A 171 46.63 -54.86 53.24
N GLY A 172 47.27 -53.72 52.95
CA GLY A 172 46.88 -52.43 53.53
C GLY A 172 45.48 -51.94 53.10
N GLN A 173 44.95 -52.44 51.99
CA GLN A 173 43.61 -52.11 51.50
C GLN A 173 42.49 -52.89 52.22
N LEU A 174 42.85 -53.81 53.12
CA LEU A 174 41.91 -54.48 54.03
C LEU A 174 41.60 -53.65 55.29
N ALA A 175 42.21 -52.48 55.44
CA ALA A 175 41.85 -51.55 56.50
C ALA A 175 40.40 -51.10 56.33
N GLY A 176 39.66 -50.94 57.44
CA GLY A 176 38.23 -50.64 57.41
C GLY A 176 37.85 -49.43 56.53
N LEU A 177 38.66 -48.36 56.57
CA LEU A 177 38.44 -47.16 55.74
C LEU A 177 38.61 -47.45 54.22
N GLU A 178 39.52 -48.34 53.83
CA GLU A 178 39.74 -48.69 52.42
C GLU A 178 38.61 -49.58 51.88
N ILE A 179 38.10 -50.49 52.73
CA ILE A 179 36.90 -51.29 52.41
C ILE A 179 35.68 -50.37 52.23
N GLU A 180 35.51 -49.40 53.11
CA GLU A 180 34.42 -48.43 53.02
C GLU A 180 34.51 -47.58 51.75
N LYS A 181 35.71 -47.14 51.35
CA LYS A 181 35.93 -46.44 50.07
C LYS A 181 35.51 -47.30 48.87
N ILE A 182 35.85 -48.59 48.86
CA ILE A 182 35.46 -49.51 47.78
C ILE A 182 33.93 -49.64 47.70
N ARG A 183 33.27 -49.84 48.84
CA ARG A 183 31.80 -49.95 48.89
C ARG A 183 31.12 -48.65 48.48
N ASN A 184 31.64 -47.50 48.89
CA ASN A 184 31.13 -46.19 48.49
C ASN A 184 31.32 -45.93 46.99
N GLU A 185 32.51 -46.22 46.45
CA GLU A 185 32.79 -46.10 45.01
C GLU A 185 31.85 -47.01 44.19
N LEU A 186 31.65 -48.26 44.65
CA LEU A 186 30.74 -49.20 44.01
C LEU A 186 29.29 -48.68 44.02
N GLY A 187 28.81 -48.17 45.15
CA GLY A 187 27.47 -47.58 45.27
C GLY A 187 27.28 -46.37 44.35
N GLU A 188 28.26 -45.48 44.27
CA GLU A 188 28.25 -44.35 43.33
C GLU A 188 28.21 -44.80 41.87
N LEU A 189 28.96 -45.87 41.53
CA LEU A 189 28.97 -46.42 40.18
C LEU A 189 27.64 -47.08 39.82
N HIS A 190 26.98 -47.79 40.74
CA HIS A 190 25.65 -48.35 40.49
C HIS A 190 24.61 -47.25 40.21
N ILE A 191 24.67 -46.13 40.95
CA ILE A 191 23.81 -44.97 40.69
C ILE A 191 24.07 -44.43 39.28
N LYS A 192 25.34 -44.24 38.88
CA LYS A 192 25.71 -43.76 37.54
C LYS A 192 25.31 -44.74 36.43
N ILE A 193 25.48 -46.04 36.64
CA ILE A 193 25.12 -47.09 35.67
C ILE A 193 23.61 -47.07 35.43
N ALA A 194 22.82 -47.03 36.51
CA ALA A 194 21.36 -46.94 36.41
C ALA A 194 20.95 -45.66 35.65
N ASP A 195 21.62 -44.55 35.96
CA ASP A 195 21.40 -43.28 35.28
C ASP A 195 21.69 -43.35 33.77
N TYR A 196 22.86 -43.87 33.38
CA TYR A 196 23.25 -44.01 31.99
C TYR A 196 22.35 -44.99 31.22
N GLN A 197 21.92 -46.08 31.85
CA GLN A 197 20.97 -47.02 31.24
C GLN A 197 19.63 -46.36 30.99
N ASP A 198 19.13 -45.58 31.95
CA ASP A 198 17.89 -44.83 31.81
C ASP A 198 17.98 -43.79 30.67
N ILE A 199 19.09 -43.02 30.59
CA ILE A 199 19.38 -42.10 29.48
C ILE A 199 19.34 -42.82 28.12
N LEU A 200 19.98 -43.99 28.01
CA LEU A 200 20.03 -44.74 26.75
C LEU A 200 18.71 -45.42 26.38
N SER A 201 17.81 -45.62 27.34
CA SER A 201 16.50 -46.24 27.13
C SER A 201 15.40 -45.25 26.77
N SER A 202 15.59 -43.96 27.07
CA SER A 202 14.59 -42.91 26.89
C SER A 202 15.10 -41.81 25.96
N GLU A 203 14.55 -41.75 24.75
CA GLU A 203 14.82 -40.66 23.79
C GLU A 203 14.48 -39.28 24.37
N THR A 204 13.40 -39.20 25.16
CA THR A 204 13.01 -37.96 25.85
C THR A 204 14.12 -37.46 26.77
N ARG A 205 14.80 -38.37 27.47
CA ARG A 205 15.87 -38.00 28.38
C ARG A 205 17.11 -37.49 27.65
N VAL A 206 17.44 -38.08 26.49
CA VAL A 206 18.50 -37.57 25.63
C VAL A 206 18.19 -36.14 25.18
N LEU A 207 16.96 -35.88 24.74
CA LEU A 207 16.51 -34.55 24.32
C LEU A 207 16.55 -33.51 25.46
N GLU A 208 16.25 -33.92 26.69
CA GLU A 208 16.40 -33.05 27.87
C GLU A 208 17.86 -32.64 28.08
N ILE A 209 18.81 -33.58 27.95
CA ILE A 209 20.25 -33.29 28.05
C ILE A 209 20.68 -32.34 26.93
N VAL A 210 20.27 -32.58 25.68
CA VAL A 210 20.56 -31.66 24.55
C VAL A 210 20.10 -30.25 24.88
N LYS A 211 18.90 -30.10 25.43
CA LYS A 211 18.30 -28.81 25.78
C LYS A 211 19.08 -28.11 26.90
N GLU A 212 19.48 -28.84 27.93
CA GLU A 212 20.29 -28.31 29.04
C GLU A 212 21.66 -27.84 28.57
N GLU A 213 22.37 -28.66 27.79
CA GLU A 213 23.68 -28.31 27.23
C GLU A 213 23.58 -27.10 26.28
N ALA A 214 22.56 -27.06 25.42
CA ALA A 214 22.34 -25.93 24.52
C ALA A 214 22.04 -24.62 25.28
N ARG A 215 21.28 -24.68 26.38
CA ARG A 215 21.04 -23.52 27.25
C ARG A 215 22.32 -23.07 27.93
N ALA A 216 23.11 -23.98 28.48
CA ALA A 216 24.37 -23.64 29.12
C ALA A 216 25.35 -22.94 28.16
N ILE A 217 25.36 -23.36 26.88
CA ILE A 217 26.11 -22.67 25.82
C ILE A 217 25.53 -21.27 25.58
N GLY A 218 24.21 -21.14 25.47
CA GLY A 218 23.53 -19.84 25.32
C GLY A 218 23.84 -18.87 26.46
N ASP A 219 23.80 -19.33 27.71
CA ASP A 219 24.08 -18.50 28.89
C ASP A 219 25.55 -18.07 28.96
N LYS A 220 26.47 -18.92 28.47
CA LYS A 220 27.91 -18.65 28.52
C LYS A 220 28.40 -17.78 27.36
N PHE A 221 27.81 -17.92 26.18
CA PHE A 221 28.32 -17.31 24.94
C PHE A 221 27.31 -16.38 24.25
N GLY A 222 26.14 -16.14 24.85
CA GLY A 222 25.15 -15.21 24.32
C GLY A 222 25.65 -13.76 24.30
N ASP A 223 25.23 -13.02 23.29
CA ASP A 223 25.49 -11.59 23.12
C ASP A 223 24.19 -10.83 22.81
N GLU A 224 24.24 -9.50 22.98
CA GLU A 224 23.12 -8.65 22.59
C GLU A 224 23.03 -8.55 21.06
N ARG A 225 21.79 -8.50 20.58
CA ARG A 225 21.51 -8.39 19.15
C ARG A 225 22.03 -7.05 18.60
N ARG A 226 23.02 -7.14 17.71
CA ARG A 226 23.68 -5.97 17.10
C ARG A 226 22.86 -5.29 16.01
N THR A 227 22.00 -6.04 15.32
CA THR A 227 21.16 -5.54 14.23
C THR A 227 19.73 -5.35 14.69
N GLU A 228 19.06 -4.33 14.17
CA GLU A 228 17.63 -4.17 14.34
C GLU A 228 16.91 -4.76 13.11
N ILE A 229 15.81 -5.48 13.33
CA ILE A 229 14.87 -5.84 12.27
C ILE A 229 13.67 -4.98 12.55
N THR A 230 13.64 -3.85 11.87
CA THR A 230 12.41 -3.11 11.70
C THR A 230 11.58 -3.87 10.67
N ALA A 231 10.27 -3.97 10.89
CA ALA A 231 9.40 -4.24 9.76
C ALA A 231 9.73 -3.15 8.76
N ALA A 232 10.32 -3.53 7.62
CA ALA A 232 10.43 -2.58 6.54
C ALA A 232 9.00 -2.12 6.29
N SER A 233 8.70 -0.85 6.61
CA SER A 233 7.84 -0.04 5.77
C SER A 233 8.56 -0.04 4.43
N GLY A 234 8.37 -1.16 3.70
CA GLY A 234 9.12 -1.48 2.50
C GLY A 234 8.78 -0.41 1.51
N ASP A 235 9.82 0.34 1.12
CA ASP A 235 9.69 1.66 0.53
C ASP A 235 8.95 2.62 1.49
N VAL A 236 9.60 3.68 1.94
CA VAL A 236 8.82 4.89 2.20
C VAL A 236 8.25 5.21 0.83
N ASP A 237 7.01 4.81 0.57
CA ASP A 237 6.31 5.26 -0.62
C ASP A 237 6.47 6.78 -0.61
N ASP A 238 6.86 7.38 -1.74
CA ASP A 238 7.08 8.83 -1.80
C ASP A 238 5.87 9.62 -1.23
N GLU A 239 4.70 8.96 -1.15
CA GLU A 239 3.49 9.29 -0.41
C GLU A 239 3.70 9.64 1.09
N ASP A 240 4.39 8.83 1.89
CA ASP A 240 4.54 9.05 3.35
C ASP A 240 5.33 10.34 3.69
N LEU A 241 6.01 10.90 2.69
CA LEU A 241 6.76 12.16 2.79
C LEU A 241 5.93 13.39 2.45
N ILE A 242 4.75 13.17 1.87
CA ILE A 242 3.88 14.23 1.41
C ILE A 242 2.91 14.51 2.56
N PRO A 243 2.75 15.76 2.99
CA PRO A 243 1.78 16.06 4.03
C PRO A 243 0.36 15.73 3.54
N VAL A 244 -0.40 15.09 4.43
CA VAL A 244 -1.84 14.90 4.26
C VAL A 244 -2.50 16.27 4.41
N GLU A 245 -2.94 16.83 3.29
CA GLU A 245 -3.58 18.14 3.22
C GLU A 245 -4.86 18.06 2.42
N ASP A 246 -5.89 18.77 2.85
CA ASP A 246 -7.07 18.97 2.03
C ASP A 246 -6.73 19.91 0.87
N CYS A 247 -6.95 19.43 -0.34
CA CYS A 247 -6.75 20.18 -1.57
C CYS A 247 -7.98 20.10 -2.47
N MET A 248 -8.13 21.12 -3.30
CA MET A 248 -9.10 21.16 -4.36
C MET A 248 -8.42 20.77 -5.67
N LEU A 249 -9.00 19.78 -6.34
CA LEU A 249 -8.60 19.37 -7.67
C LEU A 249 -9.47 20.06 -8.70
N THR A 250 -8.86 20.45 -9.81
CA THR A 250 -9.55 21.03 -10.95
C THR A 250 -9.11 20.32 -12.21
N LEU A 251 -10.08 19.85 -13.00
CA LEU A 251 -9.91 19.44 -14.39
C LEU A 251 -10.63 20.44 -15.28
N THR A 252 -9.95 20.96 -16.29
CA THR A 252 -10.52 21.91 -17.25
C THR A 252 -11.04 21.24 -18.51
N THR A 253 -11.74 21.99 -19.35
CA THR A 253 -12.27 21.50 -20.63
C THR A 253 -11.15 21.16 -21.61
N MET A 254 -10.04 21.92 -21.62
CA MET A 254 -8.86 21.63 -22.44
C MET A 254 -7.94 20.54 -21.84
N GLY A 255 -8.37 19.89 -20.75
CA GLY A 255 -7.62 18.78 -20.14
C GLY A 255 -6.45 19.21 -19.27
N TYR A 256 -6.45 20.43 -18.74
CA TYR A 256 -5.48 20.82 -17.73
C TYR A 256 -5.94 20.42 -16.33
N MET A 257 -4.98 19.96 -15.53
CA MET A 257 -5.18 19.51 -14.16
C MET A 257 -4.28 20.27 -13.20
N LYS A 258 -4.83 20.62 -12.03
CA LYS A 258 -4.08 21.21 -10.91
C LYS A 258 -4.68 20.85 -9.55
N ARG A 259 -3.83 20.86 -8.52
CA ARG A 259 -4.24 20.86 -7.11
C ARG A 259 -3.94 22.19 -6.44
N GLN A 260 -4.79 22.60 -5.51
CA GLN A 260 -4.63 23.81 -4.71
C GLN A 260 -5.01 23.53 -3.26
N THR A 261 -4.26 24.03 -2.27
CA THR A 261 -4.63 23.85 -0.85
C THR A 261 -5.91 24.64 -0.52
N VAL A 262 -6.75 24.09 0.37
CA VAL A 262 -8.03 24.71 0.75
C VAL A 262 -7.82 26.08 1.42
N ASP A 263 -6.72 26.30 2.14
CA ASP A 263 -6.41 27.59 2.76
C ASP A 263 -6.12 28.69 1.75
N THR A 264 -5.42 28.37 0.66
CA THR A 264 -5.18 29.31 -0.46
C THR A 264 -6.50 29.73 -1.12
N TYR A 265 -7.52 28.86 -1.06
CA TYR A 265 -8.85 29.15 -1.56
C TYR A 265 -9.69 29.96 -0.55
N LYS A 266 -9.69 29.59 0.73
CA LYS A 266 -10.49 30.24 1.79
C LYS A 266 -9.96 31.61 2.22
N ALA A 267 -8.64 31.83 2.21
CA ALA A 267 -8.01 33.05 2.75
C ALA A 267 -8.40 34.35 2.04
N GLN A 268 -9.00 34.29 0.85
CA GLN A 268 -9.46 35.45 0.10
C GLN A 268 -10.99 35.69 0.13
N ASN A 269 -11.76 34.95 0.93
CA ASN A 269 -13.14 35.34 1.28
C ASN A 269 -13.22 36.62 2.16
N ARG A 270 -12.11 37.33 2.36
CA ARG A 270 -12.07 38.65 3.01
C ARG A 270 -11.56 39.70 2.03
N GLY A 271 -12.51 40.34 1.34
CA GLY A 271 -12.34 41.62 0.66
C GLY A 271 -11.49 41.57 -0.61
N GLY A 272 -12.15 41.53 -1.77
CA GLY A 272 -11.46 41.67 -3.04
C GLY A 272 -12.39 41.64 -4.26
N LYS A 273 -12.65 42.83 -4.81
CA LYS A 273 -13.30 43.19 -6.11
C LYS A 273 -13.67 42.01 -7.03
N GLY A 274 -14.95 41.67 -7.05
CA GLY A 274 -15.56 40.74 -8.00
C GLY A 274 -15.92 41.41 -9.34
N ILE A 275 -15.66 40.72 -10.44
CA ILE A 275 -16.04 41.14 -11.79
C ILE A 275 -17.33 40.39 -12.17
N MET A 276 -18.45 41.10 -12.32
CA MET A 276 -19.49 40.68 -13.27
C MET A 276 -18.94 40.97 -14.66
N GLY A 277 -18.61 39.93 -15.43
CA GLY A 277 -17.95 40.12 -16.71
C GLY A 277 -18.34 39.05 -17.72
N MET A 278 -19.06 39.48 -18.76
CA MET A 278 -19.10 38.77 -20.03
C MET A 278 -17.70 38.89 -20.65
N SER A 279 -16.86 37.86 -20.56
CA SER A 279 -15.51 37.88 -21.14
C SER A 279 -15.50 37.25 -22.54
N ARG A 280 -14.77 37.85 -23.48
CA ARG A 280 -14.48 37.26 -24.81
C ARG A 280 -13.06 36.68 -24.81
N ARG A 281 -12.98 35.35 -24.94
CA ARG A 281 -11.84 34.48 -25.32
C ARG A 281 -10.48 34.65 -24.58
N GLU A 282 -10.17 33.62 -23.79
CA GLU A 282 -8.90 32.86 -23.63
C GLU A 282 -8.85 32.07 -22.30
N GLU A 283 -9.95 32.02 -21.57
CA GLU A 283 -10.03 31.31 -20.29
C GLU A 283 -10.55 29.88 -20.48
N ASP A 284 -9.66 28.93 -20.25
CA ASP A 284 -10.01 27.52 -20.12
C ASP A 284 -10.82 27.33 -18.84
N VAL A 285 -12.01 26.75 -18.96
CA VAL A 285 -12.99 26.68 -17.86
C VAL A 285 -12.89 25.34 -17.15
N ALA A 286 -13.03 25.38 -15.81
CA ALA A 286 -13.13 24.19 -14.98
C ALA A 286 -14.34 23.33 -15.39
N LYS A 287 -14.06 22.09 -15.81
CA LYS A 287 -15.03 21.05 -16.15
C LYS A 287 -15.47 20.28 -14.91
N THR A 288 -14.52 19.95 -14.03
CA THR A 288 -14.79 19.20 -12.78
C THR A 288 -13.94 19.76 -11.66
N MET A 289 -14.55 19.98 -10.50
CA MET A 289 -13.86 20.39 -9.27
C MET A 289 -14.44 19.65 -8.07
N PHE A 290 -13.57 19.17 -7.20
CA PHE A 290 -13.94 18.63 -5.89
C PHE A 290 -12.77 18.74 -4.92
N THR A 291 -13.08 18.67 -3.63
CA THR A 291 -12.10 18.59 -2.55
C THR A 291 -11.70 17.13 -2.29
N CYS A 292 -10.43 16.89 -2.00
CA CYS A 292 -9.90 15.59 -1.63
C CYS A 292 -8.64 15.77 -0.76
N SER A 293 -8.27 14.72 -0.06
CA SER A 293 -6.93 14.65 0.54
C SER A 293 -5.88 14.51 -0.56
N THR A 294 -4.66 14.99 -0.32
CA THR A 294 -3.49 14.70 -1.15
C THR A 294 -3.28 13.20 -1.36
N HIS A 295 -3.74 12.37 -0.43
CA HIS A 295 -3.55 10.91 -0.44
C HIS A 295 -4.76 10.16 -1.02
N ASP A 296 -5.83 10.86 -1.37
CA ASP A 296 -6.99 10.20 -1.98
C ASP A 296 -6.62 9.69 -3.38
N TYR A 297 -7.15 8.53 -3.74
CA TYR A 297 -7.06 8.03 -5.10
C TYR A 297 -8.09 8.71 -6.00
N ILE A 298 -7.60 9.19 -7.13
CA ILE A 298 -8.39 9.81 -8.18
C ILE A 298 -8.40 8.88 -9.39
N MET A 299 -9.60 8.53 -9.85
CA MET A 299 -9.79 7.79 -11.09
C MET A 299 -10.10 8.74 -12.24
N LEU A 300 -9.35 8.58 -13.33
CA LEU A 300 -9.47 9.38 -14.55
C LEU A 300 -9.93 8.46 -15.68
N PHE A 301 -11.13 8.70 -16.19
CA PHE A 301 -11.75 7.91 -17.25
C PHE A 301 -11.61 8.62 -18.59
N THR A 302 -11.30 7.87 -19.63
CA THR A 302 -11.12 8.43 -20.98
C THR A 302 -12.37 8.24 -21.84
N ASN A 303 -12.52 9.08 -22.87
CA ASN A 303 -13.56 8.93 -23.90
C ASN A 303 -13.48 7.57 -24.62
N LYS A 304 -12.28 6.97 -24.72
CA LYS A 304 -12.03 5.63 -25.28
C LYS A 304 -12.28 4.49 -24.28
N GLY A 305 -12.76 4.80 -23.08
CA GLY A 305 -13.19 3.80 -22.10
C GLY A 305 -12.05 3.16 -21.31
N LYS A 306 -10.88 3.80 -21.20
CA LYS A 306 -9.83 3.41 -20.25
C LYS A 306 -9.99 4.14 -18.92
N VAL A 307 -9.40 3.59 -17.86
CA VAL A 307 -9.27 4.24 -16.57
C VAL A 307 -7.83 4.22 -16.10
N PHE A 308 -7.41 5.36 -15.55
CA PHE A 308 -6.16 5.58 -14.86
C PHE A 308 -6.44 5.90 -13.40
N LYS A 309 -5.47 5.62 -12.53
CA LYS A 309 -5.55 5.88 -11.09
C LYS A 309 -4.27 6.60 -10.67
N MET A 310 -4.41 7.71 -9.97
CA MET A 310 -3.30 8.48 -9.43
C MET A 310 -3.70 9.07 -8.08
N LYS A 311 -2.72 9.38 -7.24
CA LYS A 311 -2.94 10.07 -5.96
C LYS A 311 -3.12 11.56 -6.18
N GLY A 312 -3.86 12.22 -5.30
CA GLY A 312 -4.07 13.67 -5.35
C GLY A 312 -2.76 14.47 -5.42
N TYR A 313 -1.71 14.03 -4.72
CA TYR A 313 -0.40 14.70 -4.71
C TYR A 313 0.38 14.61 -6.02
N GLU A 314 0.10 13.60 -6.86
CA GLU A 314 0.73 13.44 -8.17
C GLU A 314 0.23 14.51 -9.16
N ILE A 315 -0.90 15.14 -8.86
CA ILE A 315 -1.42 16.29 -9.60
C ILE A 315 -0.64 17.55 -9.16
N PRO A 316 -0.08 18.32 -10.09
CA PRO A 316 0.81 19.42 -9.75
C PRO A 316 0.11 20.52 -8.96
N ALA A 317 0.79 20.99 -7.91
CA ALA A 317 0.37 22.16 -7.16
C ALA A 317 0.56 23.43 -8.01
N ALA A 318 -0.50 24.22 -8.16
CA ALA A 318 -0.45 25.43 -8.97
C ALA A 318 -1.26 26.57 -8.34
N SER A 319 -0.91 27.81 -8.70
CA SER A 319 -1.66 28.99 -8.29
C SER A 319 -3.04 29.05 -8.98
N ARG A 320 -3.94 29.90 -8.47
CA ARG A 320 -5.29 30.08 -9.04
C ARG A 320 -5.23 30.53 -10.51
N THR A 321 -4.29 31.41 -10.84
CA THR A 321 -4.10 31.96 -12.19
C THR A 321 -3.35 31.03 -13.14
N SER A 322 -2.65 30.02 -12.61
CA SER A 322 -1.98 29.03 -13.44
C SER A 322 -2.98 28.06 -14.05
N LYS A 323 -2.77 27.72 -15.33
CA LYS A 323 -3.56 26.71 -16.04
C LYS A 323 -3.33 25.30 -15.48
N GLY A 324 -2.24 25.06 -14.75
CA GLY A 324 -1.85 23.72 -14.31
C GLY A 324 -1.09 22.98 -15.41
N MET A 325 -1.13 21.65 -15.36
CA MET A 325 -0.44 20.78 -16.32
C MET A 325 -1.44 20.05 -17.19
N ASN A 326 -1.17 19.95 -18.49
CA ASN A 326 -2.03 19.19 -19.38
C ASN A 326 -1.94 17.69 -19.06
N VAL A 327 -3.08 17.00 -19.04
CA VAL A 327 -3.21 15.59 -18.68
C VAL A 327 -2.39 14.65 -19.58
N VAL A 328 -2.11 15.04 -20.83
CA VAL A 328 -1.24 14.28 -21.74
C VAL A 328 0.19 14.15 -21.20
N ASN A 329 0.63 15.10 -20.36
CA ASN A 329 1.95 15.02 -19.72
C ASN A 329 1.92 14.23 -18.39
N LEU A 330 0.74 13.92 -17.87
CA LEU A 330 0.56 13.15 -16.63
C LEU A 330 0.26 11.67 -16.92
N LEU A 331 -0.43 11.38 -18.02
CA LEU A 331 -0.90 10.04 -18.37
C LEU A 331 -0.51 9.66 -19.80
N PRO A 332 -0.21 8.37 -20.07
CA PRO A 332 0.10 7.88 -21.41
C PRO A 332 -1.19 7.72 -22.24
N LEU A 333 -1.73 8.83 -22.73
CA LEU A 333 -2.93 8.86 -23.56
C LEU A 333 -2.60 8.57 -25.04
N GLU A 334 -3.50 7.85 -25.72
CA GLU A 334 -3.42 7.66 -27.17
C GLU A 334 -3.87 8.90 -27.96
N ASN A 335 -3.65 8.91 -29.27
CA ASN A 335 -4.12 9.99 -30.12
C ASN A 335 -5.66 10.09 -30.05
N GLU A 336 -6.20 11.31 -29.95
CA GLU A 336 -7.63 11.59 -29.76
C GLU A 336 -8.26 11.03 -28.46
N GLU A 337 -7.45 10.52 -27.54
CA GLU A 337 -7.90 10.09 -26.22
C GLU A 337 -7.91 11.28 -25.24
N GLN A 338 -9.06 11.54 -24.62
CA GLN A 338 -9.30 12.67 -23.71
C GLN A 338 -9.95 12.20 -22.43
N ILE A 339 -9.76 12.93 -21.32
CA ILE A 339 -10.44 12.63 -20.05
C ILE A 339 -11.92 13.03 -20.14
N SER A 340 -12.80 12.04 -20.05
CA SER A 340 -14.25 12.24 -20.01
C SER A 340 -14.74 12.54 -18.60
N ALA A 341 -14.24 11.83 -17.58
CA ALA A 341 -14.64 11.99 -16.19
C ALA A 341 -13.45 11.87 -15.21
N MET A 342 -13.52 12.62 -14.12
CA MET A 342 -12.58 12.57 -12.99
C MET A 342 -13.37 12.32 -11.71
N VAL A 343 -13.07 11.23 -11.00
CA VAL A 343 -13.85 10.79 -9.85
C VAL A 343 -12.94 10.49 -8.67
N ARG A 344 -13.31 10.99 -7.49
CA ARG A 344 -12.65 10.67 -6.21
C ARG A 344 -13.13 9.31 -5.72
N VAL A 345 -12.21 8.38 -5.47
CA VAL A 345 -12.55 7.11 -4.83
C VAL A 345 -12.84 7.38 -3.35
N PRO A 346 -14.04 7.08 -2.83
CA PRO A 346 -14.35 7.26 -1.43
C PRO A 346 -13.67 6.19 -0.57
N ASP A 347 -13.22 6.57 0.63
CA ASP A 347 -12.66 5.63 1.63
C ASP A 347 -13.74 4.75 2.31
N SER A 348 -15.02 5.07 2.10
CA SER A 348 -16.14 4.38 2.75
C SER A 348 -16.58 3.14 1.98
N GLU A 349 -16.83 2.04 2.70
CA GLU A 349 -17.40 0.80 2.15
C GLU A 349 -18.83 0.94 1.58
N GLU A 350 -19.50 2.08 1.80
CA GLU A 350 -20.91 2.30 1.42
C GLU A 350 -21.12 2.63 -0.07
N ARG A 351 -20.08 3.05 -0.78
CA ARG A 351 -20.15 3.41 -2.20
C ARG A 351 -19.31 2.45 -3.03
N GLN A 352 -19.96 1.44 -3.60
CA GLN A 352 -19.30 0.24 -4.11
C GLN A 352 -19.25 0.13 -5.64
N TYR A 353 -20.02 0.95 -6.36
CA TYR A 353 -20.23 0.73 -7.79
C TYR A 353 -19.87 1.95 -8.64
N LEU A 354 -19.26 1.69 -9.79
CA LEU A 354 -19.08 2.66 -10.86
C LEU A 354 -20.18 2.49 -11.90
N CYS A 355 -20.98 3.53 -12.09
CA CYS A 355 -21.96 3.64 -13.16
C CYS A 355 -21.38 4.49 -14.29
N MET A 356 -21.13 3.84 -15.43
CA MET A 356 -20.60 4.43 -16.65
C MET A 356 -21.71 4.55 -17.69
N VAL A 357 -21.86 5.71 -18.32
CA VAL A 357 -22.81 5.93 -19.42
C VAL A 357 -22.10 6.47 -20.66
N THR A 358 -22.38 5.85 -21.80
CA THR A 358 -21.83 6.23 -23.10
C THR A 358 -22.77 7.15 -23.87
N LYS A 359 -22.23 7.84 -24.88
CA LYS A 359 -22.99 8.74 -25.76
C LYS A 359 -24.09 8.01 -26.53
N ASN A 360 -23.88 6.75 -26.90
CA ASN A 360 -24.87 5.89 -27.56
C ASN A 360 -25.88 5.24 -26.58
N GLY A 361 -25.92 5.68 -25.32
CA GLY A 361 -26.93 5.25 -24.37
C GLY A 361 -26.70 3.83 -23.83
N VAL A 362 -25.45 3.39 -23.75
CA VAL A 362 -25.06 2.17 -23.03
C VAL A 362 -24.72 2.54 -21.60
N ILE A 363 -25.25 1.78 -20.63
CA ILE A 363 -24.86 1.86 -19.22
C ILE A 363 -24.09 0.61 -18.80
N LYS A 364 -23.06 0.80 -17.98
CA LYS A 364 -22.40 -0.30 -17.28
C LYS A 364 -22.27 0.00 -15.81
N ARG A 365 -22.51 -1.02 -14.99
CA ARG A 365 -22.28 -1.02 -13.56
C ARG A 365 -21.23 -2.07 -13.21
N THR A 366 -20.17 -1.65 -12.52
CA THR A 366 -19.04 -2.51 -12.13
C THR A 366 -18.63 -2.18 -10.69
N GLU A 367 -18.19 -3.16 -9.93
CA GLU A 367 -17.67 -2.96 -8.57
C GLU A 367 -16.35 -2.19 -8.59
N ILE A 368 -16.18 -1.23 -7.68
CA ILE A 368 -14.98 -0.40 -7.55
C ILE A 368 -13.75 -1.25 -7.21
N SER A 369 -13.91 -2.34 -6.46
CA SER A 369 -12.83 -3.29 -6.12
C SER A 369 -12.14 -3.89 -7.36
N GLN A 370 -12.83 -3.96 -8.51
CA GLN A 370 -12.20 -4.40 -9.77
C GLN A 370 -11.12 -3.42 -10.29
N TYR A 371 -10.98 -2.27 -9.65
CA TYR A 371 -10.08 -1.18 -10.01
C TYR A 371 -9.04 -0.90 -8.89
N ASP A 372 -8.88 -1.82 -7.93
CA ASP A 372 -7.89 -1.69 -6.86
C ASP A 372 -6.46 -1.62 -7.42
N HIS A 373 -6.16 -2.49 -8.39
CA HIS A 373 -4.86 -2.60 -9.05
C HIS A 373 -4.92 -2.11 -10.50
N ILE A 374 -4.71 -0.80 -10.69
CA ILE A 374 -4.57 -0.18 -12.02
C ILE A 374 -3.08 -0.01 -12.35
N ARG A 375 -2.65 -0.47 -13.53
CA ARG A 375 -1.27 -0.27 -14.02
C ARG A 375 -1.06 1.16 -14.48
N LYS A 376 0.19 1.66 -14.50
CA LYS A 376 0.53 3.00 -15.01
C LYS A 376 0.08 3.27 -16.46
N THR A 377 -0.02 2.23 -17.29
CA THR A 377 -0.54 2.30 -18.67
C THR A 377 -2.07 2.43 -18.74
N GLY A 378 -2.75 2.51 -17.60
CA GLY A 378 -4.20 2.41 -17.51
C GLY A 378 -4.69 0.99 -17.79
N ILE A 379 -5.99 0.79 -17.55
CA ILE A 379 -6.68 -0.46 -17.86
C ILE A 379 -8.02 -0.15 -18.54
N ILE A 380 -8.51 -1.03 -19.40
CA ILE A 380 -9.84 -0.88 -20.02
C ILE A 380 -10.90 -0.81 -18.92
N ALA A 381 -11.69 0.26 -18.86
CA ALA A 381 -12.81 0.40 -17.96
C ALA A 381 -14.12 -0.06 -18.59
N ILE A 382 -14.28 0.08 -19.91
CA ILE A 382 -15.42 -0.34 -20.75
C ILE A 382 -14.98 -0.56 -22.20
N ASN A 383 -15.50 -1.61 -22.83
CA ASN A 383 -15.34 -1.81 -24.27
C ASN A 383 -16.45 -1.04 -24.99
N LEU A 384 -16.06 -0.09 -25.85
CA LEU A 384 -16.97 0.75 -26.59
C LEU A 384 -17.25 0.17 -27.98
N ASP A 385 -18.43 0.45 -28.51
CA ASP A 385 -18.72 0.19 -29.92
C ASP A 385 -18.03 1.20 -30.83
N GLU A 386 -17.95 0.89 -32.11
CA GLU A 386 -17.40 1.81 -33.10
C GLU A 386 -18.19 3.13 -33.11
N GLY A 387 -17.48 4.25 -32.93
CA GLY A 387 -18.07 5.59 -32.84
C GLY A 387 -18.75 5.94 -31.51
N ASP A 388 -18.72 5.05 -30.51
CA ASP A 388 -19.20 5.36 -29.16
C ASP A 388 -18.10 5.96 -28.27
N GLU A 389 -18.51 6.74 -27.27
CA GLU A 389 -17.61 7.40 -26.33
C GLU A 389 -18.16 7.29 -24.91
N LEU A 390 -17.27 7.00 -23.96
CA LEU A 390 -17.60 7.10 -22.54
C LEU A 390 -17.64 8.58 -22.14
N SER A 391 -18.78 9.06 -21.66
CA SER A 391 -18.96 10.50 -21.36
C SER A 391 -19.23 10.79 -19.88
N TRP A 392 -19.91 9.89 -19.16
CA TRP A 392 -20.23 10.11 -17.75
C TRP A 392 -19.87 8.90 -16.90
N VAL A 393 -19.32 9.16 -15.71
CA VAL A 393 -18.98 8.16 -14.71
C VAL A 393 -19.35 8.70 -13.33
N GLU A 394 -20.15 7.94 -12.60
CA GLU A 394 -20.53 8.28 -11.23
C GLU A 394 -20.30 7.09 -10.30
N ILE A 395 -20.04 7.38 -9.03
CA ILE A 395 -19.95 6.39 -7.97
C ILE A 395 -21.29 6.30 -7.22
N THR A 396 -21.84 5.09 -7.12
CA THR A 396 -23.15 4.80 -6.52
C THR A 396 -23.06 3.74 -5.42
N ASP A 397 -24.15 3.60 -4.65
CA ASP A 397 -24.26 2.69 -3.49
C ASP A 397 -25.09 1.42 -3.77
N GLY A 398 -25.64 1.26 -4.97
CA GLY A 398 -26.43 0.10 -5.37
C GLY A 398 -27.95 0.33 -5.37
N ASN A 399 -28.44 1.42 -4.76
CA ASN A 399 -29.86 1.70 -4.56
C ASN A 399 -30.34 3.02 -5.19
N ARG A 400 -29.54 3.68 -6.04
CA ARG A 400 -29.88 4.97 -6.63
C ARG A 400 -30.81 4.87 -7.85
N ASN A 401 -31.61 5.91 -8.05
CA ASN A 401 -32.32 6.15 -9.31
C ASN A 401 -31.39 6.91 -10.27
N LEU A 402 -31.30 6.42 -11.50
CA LEU A 402 -30.44 6.94 -12.55
C LEU A 402 -31.31 7.61 -13.61
N ILE A 403 -30.92 8.81 -14.04
CA ILE A 403 -31.56 9.54 -15.13
C ILE A 403 -30.59 9.68 -16.29
N VAL A 404 -31.04 9.31 -17.48
CA VAL A 404 -30.34 9.53 -18.75
C VAL A 404 -31.22 10.38 -19.64
N ALA A 405 -30.69 11.48 -20.17
CA ALA A 405 -31.42 12.38 -21.06
C ALA A 405 -30.75 12.48 -22.43
N THR A 406 -31.57 12.67 -23.47
CA THR A 406 -31.14 12.71 -24.86
C THR A 406 -31.24 14.11 -25.44
N HIS A 407 -30.47 14.34 -26.50
CA HIS A 407 -30.44 15.59 -27.25
C HIS A 407 -31.82 15.98 -27.78
N ASP A 408 -32.61 14.99 -28.22
CA ASP A 408 -33.96 15.20 -28.74
C ASP A 408 -35.03 15.40 -27.66
N GLY A 409 -34.64 15.44 -26.39
CA GLY A 409 -35.51 15.84 -25.28
C GLY A 409 -36.24 14.69 -24.62
N MET A 410 -35.77 13.45 -24.80
CA MET A 410 -36.27 12.30 -24.06
C MET A 410 -35.47 12.09 -22.78
N SER A 411 -36.08 11.48 -21.76
CA SER A 411 -35.39 11.05 -20.55
C SER A 411 -35.94 9.73 -20.03
N ILE A 412 -35.05 8.86 -19.55
CA ILE A 412 -35.43 7.65 -18.84
C ILE A 412 -34.92 7.72 -17.41
N CYS A 413 -35.75 7.31 -16.46
CA CYS A 413 -35.37 7.14 -15.06
C CYS A 413 -35.57 5.68 -14.70
N PHE A 414 -34.55 5.02 -14.17
CA PHE A 414 -34.60 3.61 -13.77
C PHE A 414 -33.73 3.38 -12.53
N LYS A 415 -33.96 2.28 -11.80
CA LYS A 415 -33.12 1.93 -10.65
C LYS A 415 -31.79 1.39 -11.14
N GLU A 416 -30.68 1.76 -10.49
CA GLU A 416 -29.37 1.25 -10.89
C GLU A 416 -29.27 -0.29 -10.86
N SER A 417 -30.05 -0.94 -9.99
CA SER A 417 -30.17 -2.39 -9.90
C SER A 417 -30.66 -3.05 -11.19
N ASP A 418 -31.42 -2.33 -12.03
CA ASP A 418 -31.90 -2.82 -13.33
C ASP A 418 -30.75 -2.94 -14.35
N ALA A 419 -29.62 -2.27 -14.09
CA ALA A 419 -28.35 -2.54 -14.75
C ALA A 419 -27.58 -3.60 -13.94
N ARG A 420 -27.55 -4.82 -14.47
CA ARG A 420 -26.79 -5.93 -13.86
C ARG A 420 -25.31 -5.56 -13.67
N LEU A 421 -24.71 -6.08 -12.61
CA LEU A 421 -23.27 -5.98 -12.40
C LEU A 421 -22.53 -6.81 -13.46
N ILE A 422 -21.56 -6.19 -14.12
CA ILE A 422 -20.73 -6.87 -15.12
C ILE A 422 -19.27 -6.46 -14.93
N GLY A 423 -18.38 -7.39 -15.26
CA GLY A 423 -16.94 -7.18 -15.20
C GLY A 423 -16.45 -6.04 -16.09
N ARG A 424 -15.26 -5.55 -15.73
CA ARG A 424 -14.59 -4.41 -16.34
C ARG A 424 -14.48 -4.43 -17.87
N THR A 425 -14.17 -5.55 -18.51
CA THR A 425 -14.01 -5.62 -19.98
C THR A 425 -15.32 -5.74 -20.76
N ALA A 426 -16.47 -5.77 -20.09
CA ALA A 426 -17.75 -5.88 -20.79
C ALA A 426 -18.17 -4.55 -21.44
N ARG A 427 -18.98 -4.69 -22.49
CA ARG A 427 -19.62 -3.59 -23.23
C ARG A 427 -20.67 -2.83 -22.42
N GLY A 428 -21.35 -3.49 -21.49
CA GLY A 428 -22.50 -2.92 -20.77
C GLY A 428 -23.84 -3.34 -21.37
N VAL A 429 -24.91 -2.66 -20.96
CA VAL A 429 -26.30 -2.91 -21.40
C VAL A 429 -26.97 -1.60 -21.79
N ARG A 430 -27.98 -1.64 -22.65
CA ARG A 430 -28.68 -0.43 -23.10
C ARG A 430 -29.35 0.31 -21.92
N ALA A 431 -29.09 1.59 -21.75
CA ALA A 431 -29.76 2.45 -20.76
C ALA A 431 -31.09 2.98 -21.30
N ILE A 432 -31.05 3.56 -22.50
CA ILE A 432 -32.17 4.18 -23.20
C ILE A 432 -32.21 3.73 -24.67
N GLN A 433 -33.40 3.61 -25.25
CA GLN A 433 -33.55 3.42 -26.68
C GLN A 433 -33.53 4.79 -27.37
N LEU A 434 -32.44 5.08 -28.08
CA LEU A 434 -32.27 6.30 -28.87
C LEU A 434 -33.07 6.24 -30.18
N ALA A 435 -33.53 7.40 -30.63
CA ALA A 435 -34.02 7.59 -32.00
C ALA A 435 -32.83 7.67 -32.98
N GLU A 436 -33.12 7.57 -34.27
CA GLU A 436 -32.09 7.69 -35.31
C GLU A 436 -31.44 9.09 -35.26
N GLY A 437 -30.11 9.13 -35.10
CA GLY A 437 -29.34 10.37 -34.97
C GLY A 437 -29.39 11.04 -33.59
N ASP A 438 -30.18 10.51 -32.65
CA ASP A 438 -30.22 11.01 -31.27
C ASP A 438 -29.07 10.42 -30.43
N TYR A 439 -28.67 11.14 -29.39
CA TYR A 439 -27.58 10.74 -28.51
C TYR A 439 -27.80 11.25 -27.09
N VAL A 440 -27.12 10.64 -26.12
CA VAL A 440 -27.19 11.06 -24.73
C VAL A 440 -26.47 12.40 -24.55
N VAL A 441 -27.08 13.32 -23.82
CA VAL A 441 -26.51 14.64 -23.48
C VAL A 441 -26.30 14.84 -21.98
N GLY A 442 -26.74 13.88 -21.17
CA GLY A 442 -26.39 13.89 -19.76
C GLY A 442 -26.88 12.67 -19.01
N PHE A 443 -26.22 12.48 -17.88
CA PHE A 443 -26.47 11.43 -16.91
C PHE A 443 -26.49 12.07 -15.52
N ALA A 444 -27.49 11.71 -14.71
CA ALA A 444 -27.62 12.22 -13.36
C ALA A 444 -28.03 11.10 -12.40
N VAL A 445 -27.41 11.08 -11.23
CA VAL A 445 -27.81 10.23 -10.10
C VAL A 445 -28.73 11.05 -9.20
N ALA A 446 -29.88 10.49 -8.85
CA ALA A 446 -30.80 11.15 -7.91
C ALA A 446 -30.18 11.15 -6.50
N LEU A 447 -29.87 12.34 -6.00
CA LEU A 447 -29.34 12.57 -4.66
C LEU A 447 -30.34 13.39 -3.84
N GLU A 448 -30.31 13.21 -2.51
CA GLU A 448 -31.06 14.06 -1.59
C GLU A 448 -30.64 15.53 -1.75
N ASP A 449 -31.58 16.45 -1.55
CA ASP A 449 -31.39 17.90 -1.67
C ASP A 449 -30.87 18.41 -3.03
N THR A 450 -30.99 17.59 -4.09
CA THR A 450 -30.67 18.01 -5.47
C THR A 450 -31.90 18.13 -6.34
N ARG A 451 -31.82 18.98 -7.36
CA ARG A 451 -32.80 19.11 -8.45
C ARG A 451 -32.11 18.83 -9.78
N LEU A 452 -32.87 18.38 -10.78
CA LEU A 452 -32.33 18.19 -12.12
C LEU A 452 -32.48 19.48 -12.94
N LEU A 453 -31.35 20.09 -13.27
CA LEU A 453 -31.27 21.17 -14.24
C LEU A 453 -31.29 20.58 -15.65
N THR A 454 -32.11 21.16 -16.52
CA THR A 454 -32.10 20.90 -17.97
C THR A 454 -31.89 22.22 -18.69
N VAL A 455 -30.91 22.30 -19.58
CA VAL A 455 -30.60 23.47 -20.40
C VAL A 455 -30.67 23.13 -21.88
N SER A 456 -31.32 23.99 -22.66
CA SER A 456 -31.41 23.89 -24.13
C SER A 456 -30.23 24.57 -24.82
N GLU A 457 -29.96 24.18 -26.08
CA GLU A 457 -28.97 24.85 -26.94
C GLU A 457 -29.28 26.34 -27.13
N THR A 458 -30.57 26.72 -27.03
CA THR A 458 -31.09 28.09 -27.18
C THR A 458 -31.03 28.92 -25.89
N GLY A 459 -30.37 28.41 -24.84
CA GLY A 459 -30.13 29.15 -23.59
C GLY A 459 -31.32 29.25 -22.65
N TYR A 460 -32.33 28.38 -22.75
CA TYR A 460 -33.38 28.25 -21.75
C TYR A 460 -33.06 27.12 -20.78
N GLY A 461 -33.38 27.32 -19.50
CA GLY A 461 -33.07 26.37 -18.44
C GLY A 461 -34.21 26.25 -17.43
N ARG A 462 -34.34 25.06 -16.85
CA ARG A 462 -35.26 24.81 -15.73
C ARG A 462 -34.70 23.81 -14.74
N LYS A 463 -35.04 23.99 -13.47
CA LYS A 463 -34.83 22.99 -12.41
C LYS A 463 -36.12 22.18 -12.23
N SER A 464 -35.99 20.88 -12.00
CA SER A 464 -37.11 19.98 -11.75
C SER A 464 -36.83 19.13 -10.53
N ASN A 465 -37.85 18.70 -9.81
CA ASN A 465 -37.64 17.72 -8.76
C ASN A 465 -37.39 16.34 -9.39
N PHE A 466 -36.52 15.53 -8.79
CA PHE A 466 -36.29 14.17 -9.25
C PHE A 466 -37.57 13.32 -9.26
N ASP A 467 -38.52 13.62 -8.36
CA ASP A 467 -39.84 12.96 -8.31
C ASP A 467 -40.70 13.18 -9.55
N ASP A 468 -40.46 14.25 -10.34
CA ASP A 468 -41.14 14.45 -11.61
C ASP A 468 -40.71 13.40 -12.66
N TYR A 469 -39.57 12.73 -12.44
CA TYR A 469 -39.02 11.68 -13.28
C TYR A 469 -39.47 10.30 -12.82
N ARG A 470 -40.69 9.93 -13.22
CA ARG A 470 -41.24 8.59 -13.00
C ARG A 470 -40.26 7.48 -13.40
N VAL A 471 -39.98 6.59 -12.45
CA VAL A 471 -39.19 5.36 -12.63
C VAL A 471 -39.90 4.42 -13.61
N GLN A 472 -39.13 3.92 -14.58
CA GLN A 472 -39.54 3.02 -15.65
C GLN A 472 -38.51 1.88 -15.80
N SER A 473 -38.86 0.83 -16.55
CA SER A 473 -37.90 -0.20 -16.91
C SER A 473 -36.82 0.37 -17.85
N ARG A 474 -35.55 0.06 -17.54
CA ARG A 474 -34.39 0.36 -18.39
C ARG A 474 -34.60 -0.10 -19.85
N ALA A 475 -33.90 0.56 -20.79
CA ALA A 475 -33.90 0.28 -22.24
C ALA A 475 -35.20 0.64 -22.98
N GLY A 476 -36.13 1.34 -22.33
CA GLY A 476 -37.27 1.97 -23.00
C GLY A 476 -36.89 3.26 -23.75
N LYS A 477 -37.86 3.85 -24.46
CA LYS A 477 -37.72 5.14 -25.16
C LYS A 477 -37.69 6.36 -24.22
N GLY A 478 -38.04 6.18 -22.95
CA GLY A 478 -38.16 7.27 -21.98
C GLY A 478 -39.45 8.08 -22.15
N LEU A 479 -39.55 9.15 -21.36
CA LEU A 479 -40.62 10.14 -21.37
C LEU A 479 -40.07 11.51 -21.76
N ILE A 480 -40.95 12.37 -22.26
CA ILE A 480 -40.58 13.72 -22.68
C ILE A 480 -39.99 14.48 -21.49
N ASN A 481 -38.73 14.88 -21.64
CA ASN A 481 -38.02 15.78 -20.74
C ASN A 481 -38.20 17.25 -21.17
N TYR A 482 -38.16 17.51 -22.47
CA TYR A 482 -38.14 18.86 -23.01
C TYR A 482 -38.78 18.89 -24.39
N HIS A 483 -39.64 19.88 -24.67
CA HIS A 483 -40.26 20.02 -25.99
C HIS A 483 -39.28 20.68 -26.98
N THR A 484 -38.48 19.84 -27.65
CA THR A 484 -37.39 20.32 -28.51
C THR A 484 -37.86 20.99 -29.79
N GLU A 485 -39.03 20.61 -30.31
CA GLU A 485 -39.67 21.25 -31.48
C GLU A 485 -39.98 22.74 -31.25
N THR A 486 -40.31 23.11 -30.00
CA THR A 486 -40.73 24.48 -29.66
C THR A 486 -39.60 25.27 -28.99
N TYR A 487 -38.73 24.60 -28.24
CA TYR A 487 -37.78 25.26 -27.35
C TYR A 487 -36.31 25.09 -27.77
N GLY A 488 -36.04 24.27 -28.79
CA GLY A 488 -34.69 23.89 -29.18
C GLY A 488 -34.22 22.61 -28.48
N LYS A 489 -33.17 21.99 -29.03
CA LYS A 489 -32.62 20.72 -28.55
C LYS A 489 -32.01 20.88 -27.16
N VAL A 490 -31.88 19.77 -26.44
CA VAL A 490 -31.30 19.76 -25.09
C VAL A 490 -29.77 19.77 -25.22
N ALA A 491 -29.13 20.76 -24.59
CA ALA A 491 -27.67 20.84 -24.55
C ALA A 491 -27.09 19.95 -23.46
N MET A 492 -27.64 20.01 -22.24
CA MET A 492 -27.13 19.22 -21.12
C MET A 492 -28.15 19.11 -19.98
N ILE A 493 -27.96 18.08 -19.15
CA ILE A 493 -28.59 17.97 -17.83
C ILE A 493 -27.55 17.85 -16.73
N ALA A 494 -27.83 18.38 -15.55
CA ALA A 494 -26.95 18.23 -14.39
C ALA A 494 -27.76 18.22 -13.08
N PRO A 495 -27.38 17.40 -12.09
CA PRO A 495 -27.87 17.56 -10.72
C PRO A 495 -27.29 18.84 -10.12
N VAL A 496 -28.15 19.66 -9.51
CA VAL A 496 -27.76 20.94 -8.88
C VAL A 496 -28.39 21.09 -7.50
N ARG A 497 -27.68 21.76 -6.59
CA ARG A 497 -28.20 22.24 -5.31
C ARG A 497 -28.45 23.75 -5.38
N GLU A 498 -29.30 24.26 -4.50
CA GLU A 498 -29.64 25.69 -4.46
C GLU A 498 -28.44 26.58 -4.06
N ASP A 499 -27.44 26.02 -3.37
CA ASP A 499 -26.20 26.66 -2.94
C ASP A 499 -25.04 26.54 -3.96
N GLN A 500 -25.38 26.38 -5.24
CA GLN A 500 -24.41 26.23 -6.33
C GLN A 500 -24.59 27.28 -7.42
N ASP A 501 -23.57 27.46 -8.25
CA ASP A 501 -23.66 28.18 -9.51
C ASP A 501 -23.51 27.21 -10.69
N ILE A 502 -24.09 27.58 -11.82
CA ILE A 502 -23.77 26.96 -13.11
C ILE A 502 -22.91 27.89 -13.94
N ILE A 503 -21.98 27.31 -14.67
CA ILE A 503 -21.22 27.99 -15.72
C ILE A 503 -21.62 27.38 -17.05
N MET A 504 -22.06 28.21 -17.98
CA MET A 504 -22.43 27.82 -19.34
C MET A 504 -21.47 28.45 -20.33
N ILE A 505 -21.12 27.69 -21.37
CA ILE A 505 -20.26 28.14 -22.45
C ILE A 505 -21.00 27.94 -23.76
N SER A 506 -21.02 28.98 -24.59
CA SER A 506 -21.55 28.88 -25.95
C SER A 506 -20.51 28.50 -26.98
N GLN A 507 -20.96 28.12 -28.17
CA GLN A 507 -20.13 27.75 -29.30
C GLN A 507 -19.22 28.90 -29.75
N GLU A 508 -19.69 30.14 -29.64
CA GLU A 508 -18.88 31.34 -29.87
C GLU A 508 -17.91 31.67 -28.73
N GLY A 509 -17.94 30.90 -27.64
CA GLY A 509 -17.05 31.05 -26.49
C GLY A 509 -17.50 32.10 -25.48
N ILE A 510 -18.80 32.45 -25.47
CA ILE A 510 -19.37 33.30 -24.42
C ILE A 510 -19.51 32.45 -23.16
N VAL A 511 -18.94 32.92 -22.06
CA VAL A 511 -19.05 32.25 -20.75
C VAL A 511 -19.99 33.05 -19.85
N ILE A 512 -20.99 32.37 -19.28
CA ILE A 512 -21.94 32.96 -18.32
C ILE A 512 -21.94 32.11 -17.05
N ARG A 513 -21.85 32.77 -15.90
CA ARG A 513 -22.09 32.17 -14.59
C ARG A 513 -23.44 32.61 -14.06
N THR A 514 -24.25 31.66 -13.58
CA THR A 514 -25.60 31.93 -13.09
C THR A 514 -25.83 31.16 -11.80
N PRO A 515 -26.19 31.84 -10.70
CA PRO A 515 -26.62 31.18 -9.48
C PRO A 515 -27.81 30.26 -9.70
N VAL A 516 -27.75 29.05 -9.12
CA VAL A 516 -28.79 28.03 -9.33
C VAL A 516 -30.12 28.50 -8.75
N ASP A 517 -30.11 29.21 -7.61
CA ASP A 517 -31.29 29.77 -6.95
C ASP A 517 -32.11 30.72 -7.85
N GLN A 518 -31.45 31.45 -8.76
CA GLN A 518 -32.09 32.33 -9.75
C GLN A 518 -32.80 31.58 -10.88
N ILE A 519 -32.47 30.31 -11.10
CA ILE A 519 -33.12 29.48 -12.12
C ILE A 519 -34.43 28.97 -11.55
N SER A 520 -35.54 29.26 -12.23
CA SER A 520 -36.86 28.87 -11.76
C SER A 520 -37.10 27.36 -11.84
N ALA A 521 -37.83 26.84 -10.86
CA ALA A 521 -38.24 25.45 -10.80
C ALA A 521 -39.55 25.23 -11.57
N PHE A 522 -39.55 24.27 -12.50
CA PHE A 522 -40.73 23.88 -13.27
C PHE A 522 -40.79 22.36 -13.45
N LYS A 523 -42.00 21.81 -13.44
CA LYS A 523 -42.22 20.42 -13.84
C LYS A 523 -41.87 20.19 -15.31
N ARG A 524 -41.40 18.99 -15.62
CA ARG A 524 -41.20 18.60 -17.03
C ARG A 524 -42.57 18.46 -17.73
N PRO A 525 -42.67 18.80 -19.02
CA PRO A 525 -41.63 19.25 -19.96
C PRO A 525 -41.65 20.76 -20.26
N ALA A 526 -41.76 21.63 -19.24
CA ALA A 526 -41.81 23.08 -19.44
C ALA A 526 -40.57 23.67 -20.13
N LYS A 527 -40.68 24.89 -20.69
CA LYS A 527 -39.56 25.62 -21.30
C LYS A 527 -38.51 26.06 -20.26
N GLY A 528 -38.97 26.57 -19.13
CA GLY A 528 -38.10 27.23 -18.16
C GLY A 528 -37.90 28.72 -18.44
N VAL A 529 -36.92 29.29 -17.76
CA VAL A 529 -36.50 30.69 -17.90
C VAL A 529 -35.27 30.80 -18.78
N ARG A 530 -35.00 31.99 -19.31
CA ARG A 530 -33.77 32.24 -20.04
C ARG A 530 -32.61 32.29 -19.05
N VAL A 531 -31.64 31.40 -19.23
CA VAL A 531 -30.42 31.32 -18.40
C VAL A 531 -29.20 31.84 -19.16
N MET A 532 -29.23 31.77 -20.49
CA MET A 532 -28.23 32.36 -21.38
C MET A 532 -28.93 33.01 -22.56
N ARG A 533 -28.47 34.20 -22.96
CA ARG A 533 -28.96 34.86 -24.17
C ARG A 533 -28.05 34.43 -25.33
N THR A 534 -28.55 33.56 -26.18
CA THR A 534 -27.87 33.16 -27.43
C THR A 534 -28.42 33.96 -28.60
N THR A 535 -27.61 34.14 -29.65
CA THR A 535 -28.07 34.58 -30.98
C THR A 535 -28.58 33.37 -31.77
N ASP A 536 -29.18 33.57 -32.95
CA ASP A 536 -29.75 32.46 -33.74
C ASP A 536 -28.68 31.46 -34.26
N GLU A 537 -27.42 31.89 -34.34
CA GLU A 537 -26.28 31.04 -34.77
C GLU A 537 -25.45 30.48 -33.61
N ASP A 538 -25.64 31.01 -32.38
CA ASP A 538 -24.88 30.58 -31.20
C ASP A 538 -25.67 29.56 -30.37
N LYS A 539 -24.96 28.57 -29.85
CA LYS A 539 -25.55 27.45 -29.10
C LYS A 539 -24.81 27.22 -27.80
N VAL A 540 -25.54 26.90 -26.74
CA VAL A 540 -24.93 26.41 -25.50
C VAL A 540 -24.33 25.02 -25.75
N ILE A 541 -23.03 24.85 -25.50
CA ILE A 541 -22.31 23.60 -25.75
C ILE A 541 -21.82 22.92 -24.47
N THR A 542 -21.55 23.69 -23.40
CA THR A 542 -20.98 23.17 -22.16
C THR A 542 -21.71 23.72 -20.96
N LEU A 543 -21.90 22.88 -19.94
CA LEU A 543 -22.41 23.24 -18.64
C LEU A 543 -21.55 22.60 -17.54
N SER A 544 -21.11 23.40 -16.58
CA SER A 544 -20.41 22.94 -15.37
C SER A 544 -21.15 23.43 -14.13
N VAL A 545 -21.24 22.59 -13.11
CA VAL A 545 -21.79 22.97 -11.79
C VAL A 545 -20.62 23.26 -10.85
N VAL A 546 -20.66 24.40 -10.16
CA VAL A 546 -19.60 24.86 -9.24
C VAL A 546 -20.21 25.34 -7.93
N GLU A 547 -19.42 25.41 -6.86
CA GLU A 547 -19.91 25.98 -5.57
C GLU A 547 -20.29 27.46 -5.73
N HIS A 548 -21.36 27.87 -5.04
CA HIS A 548 -21.86 29.24 -5.09
C HIS A 548 -20.83 30.22 -4.53
N MET A 549 -20.65 31.34 -5.23
CA MET A 549 -19.95 32.52 -4.70
C MET A 549 -20.95 33.66 -4.66
N GLU A 550 -21.16 34.26 -3.48
CA GLU A 550 -22.10 35.37 -3.34
C GLU A 550 -21.69 36.56 -4.25
N PRO A 551 -22.63 37.12 -5.04
CA PRO A 551 -22.38 38.35 -5.79
C PRO A 551 -22.47 39.59 -4.89
N GLU A 552 -21.53 40.53 -5.02
CA GLU A 552 -21.69 41.88 -4.44
C GLU A 552 -22.72 42.69 -5.24
N LYS A 553 -23.59 43.42 -4.54
CA LYS A 553 -24.51 44.41 -5.13
C LYS A 553 -23.68 45.56 -5.73
N THR A 554 -23.81 45.79 -7.02
CA THR A 554 -23.33 47.00 -7.69
C THR A 554 -24.25 48.17 -7.35
N ASP A 555 -23.73 49.20 -6.67
CA ASP A 555 -24.37 50.52 -6.65
C ASP A 555 -24.24 51.14 -8.04
N ASP A 556 -25.34 51.16 -8.79
CA ASP A 556 -25.47 51.97 -10.00
C ASP A 556 -25.37 53.45 -9.62
N THR A 557 -24.21 54.05 -9.84
CA THR A 557 -24.10 55.51 -9.97
C THR A 557 -24.25 55.83 -11.46
N PRO A 558 -25.21 56.67 -11.88
CA PRO A 558 -25.38 56.98 -13.29
C PRO A 558 -24.19 57.81 -13.78
N GLU A 559 -23.56 57.36 -14.88
CA GLU A 559 -22.57 58.12 -15.64
C GLU A 559 -23.17 59.48 -16.04
N GLY A 560 -22.55 60.55 -15.53
CA GLY A 560 -22.83 61.91 -15.96
C GLY A 560 -22.30 62.14 -17.37
N ASP A 561 -23.19 62.57 -18.24
CA ASP A 561 -22.95 63.01 -19.61
C ASP A 561 -21.93 64.16 -19.62
N GLY A 562 -20.75 63.91 -20.17
CA GLY A 562 -19.68 64.88 -20.33
C GLY A 562 -19.80 65.64 -21.64
N THR A 563 -20.69 66.63 -21.68
CA THR A 563 -20.67 67.66 -22.74
C THR A 563 -19.56 68.68 -22.47
N GLU A 564 -18.53 68.68 -23.32
CA GLU A 564 -17.58 69.78 -23.42
C GLU A 564 -18.27 71.07 -23.90
N THR A 565 -18.02 72.19 -23.23
CA THR A 565 -18.27 73.55 -23.76
C THR A 565 -17.11 74.45 -23.29
N PRO A 566 -16.56 75.33 -24.15
CA PRO A 566 -15.21 75.87 -23.98
C PRO A 566 -15.16 77.11 -23.09
N ALA A 567 -14.00 77.31 -22.46
CA ALA A 567 -13.70 78.42 -21.57
C ALA A 567 -13.63 79.77 -22.32
N SER A 568 -14.39 80.76 -21.83
CA SER A 568 -14.28 82.18 -22.16
C SER A 568 -13.26 82.88 -21.27
N ALA A 569 -12.41 83.70 -21.87
CA ALA A 569 -11.43 84.57 -21.22
C ALA A 569 -12.07 85.68 -20.35
N PRO A 570 -11.35 86.25 -19.37
CA PRO A 570 -11.71 87.52 -18.75
C PRO A 570 -10.98 88.71 -19.40
N GLU A 571 -11.73 89.73 -19.80
CA GLU A 571 -11.22 91.06 -20.18
C GLU A 571 -10.97 91.96 -18.95
N THR A 572 -9.73 92.40 -18.83
CA THR A 572 -9.16 93.72 -18.45
C THR A 572 -9.82 94.65 -17.40
N ALA A 573 -9.00 95.01 -16.41
CA ALA A 573 -8.69 96.36 -15.89
C ALA A 573 -7.26 96.25 -15.30
N GLU A 574 -6.25 97.08 -15.58
CA GLU A 574 -6.12 98.52 -15.85
C GLU A 574 -4.89 98.77 -16.74
#